data_AF-A0A9E5YBQ2-F1
#
_entry.id   AF-A0A9E5YBQ2-F1
#
_cell.length_a   1.000
_cell.length_b   1.000
_cell.length_c   1.000
_cell.angle_alpha   90.00
_cell.angle_beta   90.00
_cell.angle_gamma   90.00
#
_symmetry.space_group_name_H-M   'P 1'
#
loop_
_entity.id
_entity.type
_entity.pdbx_description
1 polymer ?
#
loop_
_entity_poly.entity_id
_entity_poly.type
_entity_poly.pdbx_seq_one_letter_code
_entity_poly.pdbx_strand_id
1 'polypeptide(L)' 'KLDLLRPIYKKTAAYGHFGRNEKEFTWEKTDMAETLRKQAGV' A
#
# COMPACT_ATOMS: atom_id res chain seq x y z
N LYS A 1 -6.99 1.93 -8.05
CA LYS A 1 -6.75 2.00 -6.59
C LYS A 1 -5.27 2.15 -6.25
N LEU A 2 -4.41 1.19 -6.59
CA LEU A 2 -2.98 1.26 -6.27
C LEU A 2 -2.17 2.19 -7.18
N ASP A 3 -2.71 2.63 -8.32
CA ASP A 3 -2.04 3.59 -9.21
C ASP A 3 -0.61 3.13 -9.62
N LEU A 4 -0.55 1.97 -10.28
CA LEU A 4 0.70 1.25 -10.54
C LEU A 4 1.36 1.58 -11.89
N LEU A 5 0.65 2.20 -12.83
CA LEU A 5 1.19 2.56 -14.15
C LEU A 5 2.09 3.81 -14.07
N ARG A 6 3.10 3.74 -13.20
CA ARG A 6 4.07 4.78 -12.86
C ARG A 6 5.44 4.14 -12.62
N PRO A 7 6.55 4.86 -12.83
CA PRO A 7 7.90 4.33 -12.64
C PRO A 7 8.32 4.31 -11.15
N ILE A 8 7.62 3.52 -10.32
CA ILE A 8 7.80 3.49 -8.85
C ILE A 8 8.65 2.32 -8.32
N TYR A 9 9.06 1.39 -9.19
CA TYR A 9 9.59 0.08 -8.78
C TYR A 9 11.06 0.08 -8.36
N LYS A 10 11.84 1.12 -8.67
CA LYS A 10 13.29 1.13 -8.38
C LYS A 10 13.59 0.95 -6.89
N LYS A 11 12.77 1.55 -6.01
CA LYS A 11 12.96 1.47 -4.56
C LYS A 11 12.66 0.10 -3.96
N THR A 12 11.85 -0.73 -4.64
CA THR A 12 11.52 -2.07 -4.14
C THR A 12 12.62 -3.10 -4.43
N ALA A 13 13.57 -2.78 -5.31
CA ALA A 13 14.62 -3.71 -5.74
C ALA A 13 15.66 -4.05 -4.64
N ALA A 14 15.67 -3.31 -3.54
CA ALA A 14 16.51 -3.56 -2.36
C ALA A 14 15.72 -3.30 -1.08
N TYR A 15 16.11 -3.97 0.01
CA TYR A 15 15.51 -3.83 1.34
C TYR A 15 14.03 -4.24 1.43
N GLY A 16 13.57 -5.07 0.48
CA GLY A 16 12.23 -5.66 0.48
C GLY A 16 11.15 -4.77 -0.15
N HIS A 17 10.06 -5.43 -0.55
CA HIS A 17 8.89 -4.83 -1.20
C HIS A 17 7.82 -4.36 -0.20
N PHE A 18 7.84 -4.87 1.03
CA PHE A 18 6.78 -4.70 2.03
C PHE A 18 7.29 -4.14 3.35
N GLY A 19 6.37 -3.61 4.17
CA GLY A 19 6.64 -3.11 5.52
C GLY A 19 7.41 -1.80 5.56
N ARG A 20 7.45 -1.09 4.43
CA ARG A 20 8.20 0.16 4.25
C ARG A 20 7.26 1.32 3.97
N ASN A 21 7.37 2.38 4.77
CA ASN A 21 6.49 3.54 4.67
C ASN A 21 6.95 4.56 3.61
N GLU A 22 7.07 4.12 2.36
CA GLU A 22 7.40 4.98 1.21
C GLU A 22 6.12 5.52 0.57
N LYS A 23 6.10 6.80 0.18
CA LYS A 23 4.94 7.43 -0.47
C LYS A 23 4.51 6.70 -1.76
N GLU A 24 5.48 6.11 -2.47
CA GLU A 24 5.23 5.40 -3.72
C GLU A 24 4.58 4.02 -3.52
N PHE A 25 4.71 3.41 -2.33
CA PHE A 25 4.23 2.06 -2.04
C PHE A 25 2.77 2.10 -1.61
N THR A 26 1.90 2.32 -2.58
CA THR A 26 0.45 2.45 -2.37
C THR A 26 -0.21 1.19 -1.81
N TRP A 27 0.42 0.02 -1.93
CA TRP A 27 -0.05 -1.24 -1.34
C TRP A 27 0.16 -1.31 0.17
N GLU A 28 1.03 -0.49 0.75
CA GLU A 28 1.22 -0.40 2.21
C GLU A 28 0.14 0.44 2.90
N LYS A 29 -0.71 1.13 2.13
CA LYS A 29 -1.79 1.94 2.68
C LYS A 29 -2.87 1.05 3.28
N THR A 30 -3.24 1.33 4.53
CA THR A 30 -4.37 0.70 5.23
C THR A 30 -5.63 1.58 5.16
N ASP A 31 -5.79 2.33 4.07
CA ASP A 31 -6.88 3.32 3.89
C ASP A 31 -8.29 2.68 3.87
N MET A 32 -8.37 1.38 3.59
CA MET A 32 -9.61 0.61 3.66
C MET A 32 -9.92 0.01 5.02
N ALA A 33 -9.00 0.07 5.99
CA ALA A 33 -9.15 -0.67 7.23
C ALA A 33 -10.44 -0.32 7.97
N GLU A 34 -10.76 0.96 8.09
CA GLU A 34 -11.99 1.42 8.74
C GLU A 34 -13.26 1.04 7.95
N THR A 35 -13.22 1.14 6.62
CA THR A 35 -14.35 0.76 5.77
C THR A 35 -14.65 -0.73 5.91
N LEU A 36 -13.61 -1.57 5.88
CA LEU A 36 -13.74 -3.01 6.06
C LEU A 36 -14.23 -3.36 7.47
N ARG A 37 -13.70 -2.69 8.50
CA ARG A 37 -14.13 -2.85 9.90
C ARG A 37 -15.64 -2.60 10.04
N LYS A 38 -16.10 -1.46 9.51
CA LYS A 38 -17.52 -1.09 9.52
C LYS A 38 -18.39 -2.09 8.74
N GLN A 39 -17.93 -2.54 7.57
CA GLN A 39 -18.66 -3.53 6.75
C GLN A 39 -18.75 -4.91 7.41
N ALA A 40 -17.72 -5.28 8.19
CA ALA A 40 -17.71 -6.52 8.96
C ALA A 40 -18.56 -6.45 10.25
N GLY A 41 -19.03 -5.25 10.64
CA GLY A 41 -19.83 -5.06 11.85
C GLY A 41 -19.04 -5.15 13.16
N VAL A 42 -17.72 -4.90 13.10
CA VAL A 42 -16.81 -4.85 14.25
C VAL A 42 -16.22 -3.45 14.47
#